data_AF-A0A1C6EF46-F1
#
_entry.id   AF-A0A1C6EF46-F1
#
_cell.length_a   1.000
_cell.length_b   1.000
_cell.length_c   1.000
_cell.angle_alpha   90.00
_cell.angle_beta   90.00
_cell.angle_gamma   90.00
#
_symmetry.space_group_name_H-M   'P 1'
#
loop_
_entity.id
_entity.type
_entity.pdbx_description
1 polymer ?
#
loop_
_entity_poly.entity_id
_entity_poly.type
_entity_poly.pdbx_seq_one_letter_code
_entity_poly.pdbx_strand_id
1 'polypeptide(L)'
;MKKRLTAASLAALMAVTTLPISACAAASNETDGAPVPQLNTADHMQYMNGYADGTFRPDIPIIRAEACKLIASLLTTKAANGDHLFTDVDVSAWYADAVRQMAGFGLVSGYADGTFLPDMAITRAEFVTILARFPHDDIGTERTFADVPASHWAHGAVQTALAQGWISGDPSGLFRPDDPITRAETVAILNRVLGRAGDAVTAATSEGIRIMPDVPDTHWAYLDMLEATTDHEYEITDGIESWTGFDREVSGLAEGWQNISGMLFHVNADGQFDHNVVIDNLELDRNGRYTTGSEELDRLLAPAVGNVLKDGLTQMERLRAVYLYAKGSFGYLGIGEVDTSKAGWEIEQAINMLKTGRGNCYSWASLFTYLARQVGYDAKTVVGTGVSPKGSESVHAWTEITIDGTAYTFDPQIESVYAARYDEYYDLFMKPYGEAEWGYKKSDEPQSPEEPQEPEADAALVSLMEKVYGNKPYGGMVMQTPLYSGMGADGMSRGLQWYLGTEDIAFEAGLASESAITSQAHSVVLLRLADGADVDAAKSKLAESVDPRKWICVGVADENVKIDSVGNLVCVIMDDENADYYLENFRSIAVAE
;
A
#
# COMPACT_ATOMS: atom_id res chain seq x y z
N MET A 1 41.01 -42.99 5.02
CA MET A 1 41.22 -42.13 6.21
C MET A 1 39.88 -41.51 6.60
N LYS A 2 39.22 -42.08 7.61
CA LYS A 2 38.02 -41.53 8.27
C LYS A 2 38.51 -40.75 9.49
N LYS A 3 38.25 -39.43 9.58
CA LYS A 3 38.49 -38.66 10.81
C LYS A 3 37.18 -38.50 11.56
N ARG A 4 37.14 -39.10 12.75
CA ARG A 4 36.15 -38.88 13.82
C ARG A 4 36.47 -37.55 14.49
N LEU A 5 35.46 -36.73 14.73
CA LEU A 5 35.51 -35.63 15.69
C LEU A 5 34.54 -35.95 16.82
N THR A 6 35.09 -35.94 18.02
CA THR A 6 34.48 -36.26 19.31
C THR A 6 33.63 -35.10 19.82
N ALA A 7 32.46 -35.43 20.36
CA ALA A 7 31.60 -34.52 21.11
C ALA A 7 32.30 -34.05 22.40
N ALA A 8 32.41 -32.74 22.57
CA ALA A 8 32.77 -32.11 23.84
C ALA A 8 31.53 -31.42 24.40
N SER A 9 31.13 -31.88 25.58
CA SER A 9 30.03 -31.38 26.40
C SER A 9 30.33 -29.95 26.87
N LEU A 10 29.47 -28.99 26.51
CA LEU A 10 29.50 -27.66 27.10
C LEU A 10 28.39 -27.59 28.17
N ALA A 11 28.79 -27.74 29.43
CA ALA A 11 27.95 -27.39 30.56
C ALA A 11 27.82 -25.86 30.59
N ALA A 12 26.66 -25.36 30.17
CA ALA A 12 26.32 -23.95 30.34
C ALA A 12 26.04 -23.69 31.83
N LEU A 13 26.94 -22.94 32.45
CA LEU A 13 26.78 -22.38 33.78
C LEU A 13 25.60 -21.39 33.74
N MET A 14 24.43 -21.77 34.26
CA MET A 14 23.36 -20.81 34.52
C MET A 14 23.83 -19.90 35.65
N ALA A 15 24.40 -18.76 35.29
CA ALA A 15 24.47 -17.63 36.20
C ALA A 15 23.03 -17.17 36.44
N VAL A 16 22.50 -17.46 37.63
CA VAL A 16 21.30 -16.80 38.15
C VAL A 16 21.69 -15.35 38.37
N THR A 17 21.53 -14.52 37.34
CA THR A 17 21.52 -13.07 37.51
C THR A 17 20.24 -12.77 38.26
N THR A 18 20.33 -12.57 39.57
CA THR A 18 19.25 -11.96 40.34
C THR A 18 18.98 -10.61 39.69
N LEU A 19 17.86 -10.48 38.96
CA LEU A 19 17.41 -9.18 38.48
C LEU A 19 17.34 -8.26 39.70
N PRO A 20 17.86 -7.03 39.60
CA PRO A 20 17.76 -6.08 40.70
C PRO A 20 16.27 -5.91 41.03
N ILE A 21 15.94 -6.00 42.32
CA ILE A 21 14.60 -5.68 42.83
C ILE A 21 14.23 -4.29 42.28
N SER A 22 13.05 -4.17 41.65
CA SER A 22 12.60 -2.93 41.00
C SER A 22 12.73 -1.74 41.96
N ALA A 23 13.17 -0.58 41.44
CA ALA A 23 13.27 0.64 42.24
C ALA A 23 11.93 1.07 42.85
N CYS A 24 10.78 0.67 42.27
CA CYS A 24 9.45 0.93 42.84
C CYS A 24 9.06 -0.06 43.95
N ALA A 25 9.82 -1.14 44.18
CA ALA A 25 9.53 -2.11 45.23
C ALA A 25 9.98 -1.65 46.64
N ALA A 26 10.75 -0.56 46.75
CA ALA A 26 11.12 0.00 48.04
C ALA A 26 9.90 0.65 48.71
N ALA A 27 9.65 0.29 49.98
CA ALA A 27 8.58 0.88 50.79
C ALA A 27 8.87 2.37 51.06
N SER A 28 7.82 3.20 51.02
CA SER A 28 7.89 4.60 51.44
C SER A 28 8.29 4.68 52.91
N ASN A 29 9.35 5.42 53.22
CA ASN A 29 9.57 5.87 54.59
C ASN A 29 8.50 6.95 54.85
N GLU A 30 7.53 6.66 55.72
CA GLU A 30 6.55 7.65 56.15
C GLU A 30 7.26 8.85 56.78
N THR A 31 7.33 9.96 56.04
CA THR A 31 7.72 11.25 56.58
C THR A 31 6.47 11.94 57.10
N ASP A 32 6.28 11.85 58.42
CA ASP A 32 5.23 12.56 59.16
C ASP A 32 5.25 14.06 58.80
N GLY A 33 4.16 14.54 58.17
CA GLY A 33 4.00 15.94 57.74
C GLY A 33 4.30 16.28 56.27
N ALA A 34 4.62 15.32 55.39
CA ALA A 34 4.72 15.58 53.95
C ALA A 34 3.33 15.83 53.33
N PRO A 35 3.20 16.79 52.38
CA PRO A 35 1.94 17.00 51.67
C PRO A 35 1.51 15.72 50.94
N VAL A 36 0.22 15.43 50.96
CA VAL A 36 -0.36 14.26 50.29
C VAL A 36 -0.40 14.54 48.77
N PRO A 37 0.07 13.62 47.91
CA PRO A 37 -0.02 13.79 46.47
C PRO A 37 -1.48 13.76 46.00
N GLN A 38 -1.90 14.73 45.20
CA GLN A 38 -3.24 14.79 44.61
C GLN A 38 -3.16 15.03 43.11
N LEU A 39 -3.97 14.30 42.35
CA LEU A 39 -4.12 14.46 40.90
C LEU A 39 -5.24 15.46 40.58
N ASN A 40 -5.12 16.14 39.44
CA ASN A 40 -6.16 17.00 38.90
C ASN A 40 -7.24 16.16 38.20
N THR A 41 -8.30 15.86 38.95
CA THR A 41 -9.48 15.15 38.45
C THR A 41 -10.62 16.09 38.05
N ALA A 42 -10.42 17.40 38.14
CA ALA A 42 -11.47 18.40 37.90
C ALA A 42 -11.30 19.11 36.56
N ASP A 43 -10.08 19.49 36.18
CA ASP A 43 -9.83 20.14 34.90
C ASP A 43 -9.44 19.11 33.85
N HIS A 44 -10.18 19.04 32.76
CA HIS A 44 -9.93 18.10 31.67
C HIS A 44 -8.90 18.63 30.67
N MET A 45 -7.67 18.81 31.20
CA MET A 45 -6.52 19.22 30.42
C MET A 45 -5.86 18.06 29.69
N GLN A 46 -5.30 18.35 28.52
CA GLN A 46 -4.37 17.51 27.80
C GLN A 46 -3.18 17.17 28.71
N TYR A 47 -2.89 15.88 28.84
CA TYR A 47 -1.77 15.41 29.66
C TYR A 47 -0.78 14.53 28.87
N MET A 48 -1.11 14.16 27.62
CA MET A 48 -0.21 13.47 26.72
C MET A 48 -0.15 14.17 25.36
N ASN A 49 1.04 14.23 24.76
CA ASN A 49 1.24 14.75 23.41
C ASN A 49 1.41 13.61 22.40
N GLY A 50 0.97 13.84 21.18
CA GLY A 50 1.40 13.09 20.00
C GLY A 50 2.80 13.50 19.52
N TYR A 51 3.16 13.07 18.32
CA TYR A 51 4.42 13.42 17.67
C TYR A 51 4.21 14.50 16.60
N ALA A 52 5.32 15.10 16.14
CA ALA A 52 5.28 16.21 15.18
C ALA A 52 4.65 15.84 13.82
N ASP A 53 4.60 14.54 13.50
CA ASP A 53 3.93 13.98 12.32
C ASP A 53 2.42 13.71 12.53
N GLY A 54 1.86 14.17 13.66
CA GLY A 54 0.46 13.95 14.04
C GLY A 54 0.18 12.59 14.68
N THR A 55 1.12 11.64 14.65
CA THR A 55 0.91 10.29 15.16
C THR A 55 0.86 10.24 16.69
N PHE A 56 0.19 9.23 17.24
CA PHE A 56 0.18 8.96 18.68
C PHE A 56 1.20 7.89 19.10
N ARG A 57 1.45 6.90 18.23
CA ARG A 57 2.32 5.73 18.42
C ARG A 57 1.89 4.85 19.61
N PRO A 58 0.69 4.23 19.54
CA PRO A 58 0.04 3.59 20.69
C PRO A 58 0.85 2.45 21.32
N ASP A 59 1.61 1.72 20.51
CA ASP A 59 2.33 0.51 20.93
C ASP A 59 3.76 0.77 21.41
N ILE A 60 4.25 2.02 21.32
CA ILE A 60 5.57 2.36 21.84
C ILE A 60 5.54 2.34 23.37
N PRO A 61 6.49 1.65 24.04
CA PRO A 61 6.62 1.73 25.49
C PRO A 61 7.03 3.12 25.96
N ILE A 62 6.51 3.56 27.11
CA ILE A 62 7.01 4.78 27.76
C ILE A 62 8.19 4.49 28.69
N ILE A 63 9.09 5.45 28.80
CA ILE A 63 10.22 5.37 29.74
C ILE A 63 9.85 5.90 31.13
N ARG A 64 10.63 5.54 32.16
CA ARG A 64 10.43 5.95 33.55
C ARG A 64 10.35 7.47 33.71
N ALA A 65 11.17 8.22 32.98
CA ALA A 65 11.13 9.68 32.95
C ALA A 65 9.81 10.24 32.37
N GLU A 66 9.28 9.64 31.29
CA GLU A 66 8.00 10.02 30.69
C GLU A 66 6.83 9.75 31.64
N ALA A 67 6.82 8.57 32.28
CA ALA A 67 5.81 8.24 33.29
C ALA A 67 5.81 9.25 34.45
N CYS A 68 6.99 9.63 34.95
CA CYS A 68 7.09 10.67 35.99
C CYS A 68 6.58 12.02 35.49
N LYS A 69 6.95 12.43 34.27
CA LYS A 69 6.52 13.73 33.71
C LYS A 69 5.02 13.80 33.51
N LEU A 70 4.42 12.73 33.01
CA LEU A 70 2.99 12.63 32.77
C LEU A 70 2.21 12.69 34.10
N ILE A 71 2.59 11.87 35.09
CA ILE A 71 1.89 11.89 36.38
C ILE A 71 2.14 13.23 37.11
N ALA A 72 3.36 13.77 37.05
CA ALA A 72 3.69 15.04 37.69
C ALA A 72 2.97 16.25 37.08
N SER A 73 2.68 16.26 35.77
CA SER A 73 1.90 17.34 35.15
C SER A 73 0.44 17.36 35.63
N LEU A 74 -0.06 16.23 36.13
CA LEU A 74 -1.40 16.11 36.70
C LEU A 74 -1.43 16.45 38.20
N LEU A 75 -0.30 16.71 38.86
CA LEU A 75 -0.29 17.00 40.30
C LEU A 75 -0.82 18.41 40.60
N THR A 76 -1.76 18.51 41.54
CA THR A 76 -2.26 19.80 42.09
C THR A 76 -1.48 20.24 43.32
N THR A 77 -0.75 19.32 43.97
CA THR A 77 0.11 19.59 45.11
C THR A 77 1.59 19.50 44.72
N LYS A 78 2.46 20.21 45.43
CA LYS A 78 3.92 20.15 45.22
C LYS A 78 4.62 19.59 46.45
N ALA A 79 5.60 18.71 46.22
CA ALA A 79 6.46 18.21 47.28
C ALA A 79 7.53 19.26 47.62
N ALA A 80 8.18 19.10 48.77
CA ALA A 80 9.40 19.85 49.05
C ALA A 80 10.54 19.30 48.18
N ASN A 81 11.14 20.14 47.35
CA ASN A 81 12.22 19.73 46.46
C ASN A 81 13.51 19.46 47.26
N GLY A 82 14.01 18.23 47.18
CA GLY A 82 15.37 17.88 47.60
C GLY A 82 16.36 18.10 46.46
N ASP A 83 17.55 18.60 46.77
CA ASP A 83 18.62 18.75 45.78
C ASP A 83 19.23 17.39 45.42
N HIS A 84 19.46 17.16 44.12
CA HIS A 84 20.23 16.04 43.54
C HIS A 84 19.87 14.64 44.11
N LEU A 85 18.64 14.19 43.86
CA LEU A 85 18.11 12.92 44.42
C LEU A 85 18.75 11.65 43.83
N PHE A 86 19.16 11.67 42.56
CA PHE A 86 19.71 10.50 41.86
C PHE A 86 20.93 10.89 41.03
N THR A 87 21.89 9.98 40.92
CA THR A 87 23.21 10.22 40.31
C THR A 87 23.18 10.34 38.78
N ASP A 88 22.16 9.79 38.14
CA ASP A 88 21.94 9.74 36.69
C ASP A 88 20.79 10.66 36.23
N VAL A 89 20.31 11.55 37.11
CA VAL A 89 19.30 12.57 36.79
C VAL A 89 19.97 13.94 36.82
N ASP A 90 20.38 14.41 35.65
CA ASP A 90 20.93 15.76 35.50
C ASP A 90 19.88 16.82 35.86
N VAL A 91 20.29 17.85 36.60
CA VAL A 91 19.38 18.91 37.07
C VAL A 91 18.73 19.72 35.96
N SER A 92 19.34 19.73 34.76
CA SER A 92 18.86 20.41 33.55
C SER A 92 18.05 19.49 32.63
N ALA A 93 17.93 18.20 32.95
CA ALA A 93 17.12 17.27 32.17
C ALA A 93 15.64 17.69 32.16
N TRP A 94 14.97 17.52 31.03
CA TRP A 94 13.57 17.93 30.84
C TRP A 94 12.58 17.26 31.82
N TYR A 95 12.98 16.11 32.39
CA TYR A 95 12.23 15.33 33.38
C TYR A 95 12.66 15.58 34.84
N ALA A 96 13.74 16.33 35.09
CA ALA A 96 14.37 16.40 36.41
C ALA A 96 13.41 16.87 37.51
N ASP A 97 12.62 17.91 37.25
CA ASP A 97 11.64 18.43 38.21
C ASP A 97 10.52 17.43 38.51
N ALA A 98 10.03 16.72 37.50
CA ALA A 98 9.00 15.71 37.70
C ALA A 98 9.52 14.52 38.52
N VAL A 99 10.73 14.04 38.24
CA VAL A 99 11.36 12.98 39.04
C VAL A 99 11.53 13.45 40.49
N ARG A 100 11.91 14.72 40.72
CA ARG A 100 12.01 15.29 42.08
C ARG A 100 10.67 15.35 42.80
N GLN A 101 9.62 15.80 42.12
CA GLN A 101 8.27 15.89 42.68
C GLN A 101 7.75 14.50 43.05
N MET A 102 7.84 13.54 42.12
CA MET A 102 7.40 12.17 42.33
C MET A 102 8.19 11.49 43.46
N ALA A 103 9.50 11.70 43.54
CA ALA A 103 10.33 11.14 44.62
C ALA A 103 10.09 11.84 45.97
N GLY A 104 9.85 13.16 45.96
CA GLY A 104 9.53 13.94 47.16
C GLY A 104 8.21 13.54 47.80
N PHE A 105 7.25 13.08 47.00
CA PHE A 105 6.01 12.45 47.49
C PHE A 105 6.17 10.97 47.86
N GLY A 106 7.34 10.36 47.64
CA GLY A 106 7.55 8.92 47.81
C GLY A 106 6.83 8.04 46.78
N LEU A 107 6.35 8.64 45.68
CA LEU A 107 5.66 7.93 44.60
C LEU A 107 6.62 7.09 43.77
N VAL A 108 7.87 7.54 43.64
CA VAL A 108 8.97 6.78 43.01
C VAL A 108 10.20 6.76 43.89
N SER A 109 11.06 5.78 43.67
CA SER A 109 12.35 5.63 44.33
C SER A 109 13.41 5.22 43.30
N GLY A 110 14.67 5.44 43.64
CA GLY A 110 15.83 4.98 42.87
C GLY A 110 16.29 3.59 43.30
N TYR A 111 17.27 3.06 42.58
CA TYR A 111 17.93 1.79 42.87
C TYR A 111 18.93 1.96 44.01
N ALA A 112 19.35 0.82 44.58
CA ALA A 112 20.29 0.78 45.70
C ALA A 112 21.67 1.38 45.38
N ASP A 113 22.02 1.48 44.10
CA ASP A 113 23.26 2.11 43.63
C ASP A 113 23.17 3.64 43.47
N GLY A 114 22.01 4.23 43.78
CA GLY A 114 21.76 5.67 43.69
C GLY A 114 21.35 6.16 42.30
N THR A 115 21.02 5.26 41.37
CA THR A 115 20.48 5.59 40.03
C THR A 115 18.95 5.57 40.00
N PHE A 116 18.35 6.20 39.00
CA PHE A 116 16.91 6.18 38.72
C PHE A 116 16.57 5.43 37.41
N LEU A 117 17.51 5.36 36.48
CA LEU A 117 17.42 4.81 35.14
C LEU A 117 16.29 5.45 34.31
N PRO A 118 16.34 6.79 34.10
CA PRO A 118 15.24 7.56 33.50
C PRO A 118 14.82 7.08 32.11
N ASP A 119 15.77 6.58 31.31
CA ASP A 119 15.57 6.15 29.92
C ASP A 119 15.18 4.66 29.79
N MET A 120 15.03 3.94 30.91
CA MET A 120 14.52 2.57 30.90
C MET A 120 13.00 2.59 30.70
N ALA A 121 12.48 1.69 29.86
CA ALA A 121 11.04 1.46 29.77
C ALA A 121 10.47 1.05 31.14
N ILE A 122 9.36 1.67 31.55
CA ILE A 122 8.70 1.33 32.81
C ILE A 122 7.80 0.11 32.62
N THR A 123 7.80 -0.81 33.56
CA THR A 123 6.93 -2.00 33.51
C THR A 123 5.51 -1.69 33.93
N ARG A 124 4.55 -2.52 33.51
CA ARG A 124 3.15 -2.43 33.93
C ARG A 124 2.99 -2.49 35.45
N ALA A 125 3.74 -3.36 36.13
CA ALA A 125 3.72 -3.47 37.59
C ALA A 125 4.27 -2.21 38.29
N GLU A 126 5.35 -1.63 37.77
CA GLU A 126 5.90 -0.38 38.31
C GLU A 126 4.94 0.79 38.15
N PHE A 127 4.35 0.93 36.96
CA PHE A 127 3.40 2.01 36.68
C PHE A 127 2.20 1.95 37.62
N VAL A 128 1.58 0.78 37.77
CA VAL A 128 0.45 0.59 38.69
C VAL A 128 0.84 0.78 40.14
N THR A 129 2.06 0.41 40.53
CA THR A 129 2.57 0.65 41.89
C THR A 129 2.68 2.14 42.21
N ILE A 130 3.07 2.97 41.25
CA ILE A 130 3.09 4.42 41.42
C ILE A 130 1.67 4.94 41.66
N LEU A 131 0.70 4.48 40.86
CA LEU A 131 -0.70 4.91 40.97
C LEU A 131 -1.36 4.48 42.28
N ALA A 132 -1.08 3.25 42.74
CA ALA A 132 -1.60 2.74 44.01
C ALA A 132 -1.05 3.48 45.25
N ARG A 133 -0.05 4.36 45.11
CA ARG A 133 0.45 5.20 46.21
C ARG A 133 -0.32 6.51 46.39
N PHE A 134 -1.15 6.89 45.42
CA PHE A 134 -2.07 8.01 45.59
C PHE A 134 -3.19 7.65 46.57
N PRO A 135 -3.81 8.63 47.25
CA PRO A 135 -4.98 8.37 48.08
C PRO A 135 -6.09 7.67 47.31
N HIS A 136 -6.59 6.58 47.86
CA HIS A 136 -7.66 5.77 47.28
C HIS A 136 -8.43 5.05 48.40
N ASP A 137 -9.66 4.65 48.11
CA ASP A 137 -10.46 3.87 49.04
C ASP A 137 -10.03 2.40 49.02
N ASP A 138 -9.83 1.78 50.19
CA ASP A 138 -9.54 0.34 50.26
C ASP A 138 -10.83 -0.47 50.12
N ILE A 139 -11.20 -0.76 48.87
CA ILE A 139 -12.44 -1.48 48.53
C ILE A 139 -12.25 -3.00 48.39
N GLY A 140 -11.00 -3.47 48.25
CA GLY A 140 -10.63 -4.89 48.16
C GLY A 140 -11.20 -5.65 46.95
N THR A 141 -10.59 -6.78 46.60
CA THR A 141 -11.12 -7.73 45.61
C THR A 141 -10.59 -9.14 45.83
N GLU A 142 -11.40 -10.15 45.49
CA GLU A 142 -10.95 -11.56 45.47
C GLU A 142 -10.39 -11.96 44.09
N ARG A 143 -10.48 -11.07 43.09
CA ARG A 143 -9.97 -11.34 41.74
C ARG A 143 -8.46 -11.26 41.76
N THR A 144 -7.80 -12.22 41.12
CA THR A 144 -6.33 -12.28 41.04
C THR A 144 -5.87 -12.58 39.63
N PHE A 145 -4.62 -12.24 39.33
CA PHE A 145 -3.94 -12.62 38.09
C PHE A 145 -2.99 -13.79 38.35
N ALA A 146 -3.02 -14.80 37.49
CA ALA A 146 -2.23 -16.01 37.68
C ALA A 146 -0.71 -15.75 37.66
N ASP A 147 -0.29 -14.73 36.92
CA ASP A 147 1.09 -14.27 36.79
C ASP A 147 1.50 -13.21 37.82
N VAL A 148 0.63 -12.87 38.78
CA VAL A 148 0.93 -11.98 39.92
C VAL A 148 0.59 -12.69 41.24
N PRO A 149 1.36 -13.73 41.61
CA PRO A 149 1.14 -14.45 42.87
C PRO A 149 1.32 -13.53 44.09
N ALA A 150 0.80 -13.94 45.25
CA ALA A 150 0.92 -13.18 46.50
C ALA A 150 2.37 -12.87 46.92
N SER A 151 3.35 -13.65 46.43
CA SER A 151 4.78 -13.42 46.65
C SER A 151 5.40 -12.38 45.72
N HIS A 152 4.69 -11.94 44.68
CA HIS A 152 5.16 -10.92 43.76
C HIS A 152 5.18 -9.56 44.47
N TRP A 153 6.27 -8.80 44.31
CA TRP A 153 6.46 -7.53 45.02
C TRP A 153 5.35 -6.51 44.75
N ALA A 154 4.80 -6.50 43.53
CA ALA A 154 3.71 -5.62 43.12
C ALA A 154 2.30 -6.16 43.45
N HIS A 155 2.18 -7.32 44.11
CA HIS A 155 0.87 -7.98 44.31
C HIS A 155 -0.16 -7.05 44.96
N GLY A 156 0.22 -6.35 46.03
CA GLY A 156 -0.68 -5.41 46.72
C GLY A 156 -1.16 -4.30 45.78
N ALA A 157 -0.25 -3.64 45.06
CA ALA A 157 -0.60 -2.57 44.13
C ALA A 157 -1.49 -3.05 42.97
N VAL A 158 -1.20 -4.23 42.42
CA VAL A 158 -2.02 -4.83 41.36
C VAL A 158 -3.41 -5.20 41.88
N GLN A 159 -3.52 -5.72 43.11
CA GLN A 159 -4.81 -5.98 43.75
C GLN A 159 -5.62 -4.70 43.96
N THR A 160 -4.98 -3.64 44.47
CA THR A 160 -5.60 -2.31 44.58
C THR A 160 -6.12 -1.84 43.23
N ALA A 161 -5.28 -1.79 42.20
CA ALA A 161 -5.70 -1.29 40.89
C ALA A 161 -6.78 -2.14 40.23
N LEU A 162 -6.76 -3.45 40.45
CA LEU A 162 -7.81 -4.35 39.97
C LEU A 162 -9.13 -4.12 40.72
N ALA A 163 -9.08 -3.89 42.04
CA ALA A 163 -10.25 -3.58 42.85
C ALA A 163 -10.89 -2.26 42.42
N GLN A 164 -10.06 -1.24 42.16
CA GLN A 164 -10.48 0.07 41.66
C GLN A 164 -10.99 0.05 40.21
N GLY A 165 -10.80 -1.06 39.48
CA GLY A 165 -11.16 -1.15 38.08
C GLY A 165 -10.23 -0.39 37.13
N TRP A 166 -9.06 0.06 37.59
CA TRP A 166 -8.08 0.76 36.77
C TRP A 166 -7.42 -0.14 35.72
N ILE A 167 -7.30 -1.43 36.04
CA ILE A 167 -6.68 -2.43 35.18
C ILE A 167 -7.59 -3.63 34.92
N SER A 168 -7.37 -4.26 33.77
CA SER A 168 -7.90 -5.56 33.39
C SER A 168 -6.78 -6.45 32.85
N GLY A 169 -7.03 -7.76 32.82
CA GLY A 169 -6.12 -8.71 32.17
C GLY A 169 -6.23 -8.65 30.66
N ASP A 170 -5.22 -9.20 29.98
CA ASP A 170 -5.25 -9.43 28.54
C ASP A 170 -6.33 -10.47 28.15
N PRO A 171 -6.55 -10.75 26.85
CA PRO A 171 -7.52 -11.77 26.43
C PRO A 171 -7.23 -13.19 26.97
N SER A 172 -6.01 -13.47 27.45
CA SER A 172 -5.64 -14.72 28.12
C SER A 172 -5.86 -14.68 29.64
N GLY A 173 -6.28 -13.54 30.18
CA GLY A 173 -6.51 -13.31 31.60
C GLY A 173 -5.24 -13.00 32.41
N LEU A 174 -4.13 -12.65 31.75
CA LEU A 174 -2.84 -12.32 32.40
C LEU A 174 -2.66 -10.82 32.58
N PHE A 175 -1.91 -10.41 33.61
CA PHE A 175 -1.58 -9.00 33.83
C PHE A 175 -0.32 -8.56 33.10
N ARG A 176 0.64 -9.46 32.94
CA ARG A 176 1.99 -9.26 32.38
C ARG A 176 2.79 -8.20 33.16
N PRO A 177 3.12 -8.46 34.44
CA PRO A 177 3.69 -7.45 35.34
C PRO A 177 5.02 -6.87 34.86
N ASP A 178 5.87 -7.70 34.23
CA ASP A 178 7.23 -7.34 33.83
C ASP A 178 7.32 -6.81 32.39
N ASP A 179 6.21 -6.80 31.64
CA ASP A 179 6.18 -6.24 30.30
C ASP A 179 6.25 -4.69 30.37
N PRO A 180 6.98 -4.04 29.46
CA PRO A 180 6.92 -2.59 29.29
C PRO A 180 5.50 -2.12 29.01
N ILE A 181 5.04 -1.08 29.71
CA ILE A 181 3.71 -0.49 29.46
C ILE A 181 3.74 0.38 28.21
N THR A 182 2.75 0.19 27.33
CA THR A 182 2.62 0.99 26.10
C THR A 182 1.95 2.34 26.36
N ARG A 183 2.07 3.27 25.42
CA ARG A 183 1.36 4.57 25.48
C ARG A 183 -0.15 4.39 25.55
N ALA A 184 -0.74 3.49 24.75
CA ALA A 184 -2.17 3.19 24.79
C ALA A 184 -2.61 2.60 26.14
N GLU A 185 -1.84 1.68 26.70
CA GLU A 185 -2.13 1.12 28.03
C GLU A 185 -2.02 2.18 29.14
N THR A 186 -1.04 3.08 29.03
CA THR A 186 -0.82 4.18 29.97
C THR A 186 -2.04 5.10 30.05
N VAL A 187 -2.53 5.62 28.92
CA VAL A 187 -3.67 6.54 28.91
C VAL A 187 -4.96 5.85 29.34
N ALA A 188 -5.18 4.60 28.93
CA ALA A 188 -6.36 3.84 29.34
C ALA A 188 -6.41 3.61 30.86
N ILE A 189 -5.26 3.37 31.50
CA ILE A 189 -5.19 3.23 32.96
C ILE A 189 -5.38 4.59 33.63
N LEU A 190 -4.72 5.63 33.14
CA LEU A 190 -4.78 6.96 33.76
C LEU A 190 -6.15 7.62 33.65
N ASN A 191 -6.85 7.49 32.53
CA ASN A 191 -8.22 8.00 32.42
C ASN A 191 -9.12 7.37 33.49
N ARG A 192 -8.98 6.06 33.76
CA ARG A 192 -9.72 5.39 34.85
C ARG A 192 -9.32 5.88 36.23
N VAL A 193 -8.03 6.18 36.45
CA VAL A 193 -7.57 6.79 37.72
C VAL A 193 -8.12 8.19 37.90
N LEU A 194 -8.18 8.98 36.81
CA LEU A 194 -8.67 10.35 36.81
C LEU A 194 -10.20 10.43 36.81
N GLY A 195 -10.89 9.33 36.48
CA GLY A 195 -12.35 9.29 36.33
C GLY A 195 -12.84 9.95 35.04
N ARG A 196 -12.02 9.99 34.00
CA ARG A 196 -12.34 10.62 32.71
C ARG A 196 -12.73 9.61 31.65
N ALA A 197 -13.56 10.03 30.71
CA ALA A 197 -13.94 9.20 29.57
C ALA A 197 -14.13 10.05 28.30
N GLY A 198 -13.44 9.67 27.23
CA GLY A 198 -13.62 10.31 25.93
C GLY A 198 -15.05 10.17 25.39
N ASP A 199 -15.55 11.23 24.77
CA ASP A 199 -16.91 11.31 24.24
C ASP A 199 -17.00 10.76 22.80
N ALA A 200 -17.62 9.59 22.66
CA ALA A 200 -17.81 8.93 21.36
C ALA A 200 -18.68 9.72 20.38
N VAL A 201 -19.65 10.51 20.86
CA VAL A 201 -20.51 11.33 20.00
C VAL A 201 -19.72 12.49 19.44
N THR A 202 -18.99 13.20 20.29
CA THR A 202 -18.09 14.29 19.90
C THR A 202 -17.03 13.77 18.92
N ALA A 203 -16.38 12.64 19.24
CA ALA A 203 -15.38 12.01 18.38
C ALA A 203 -15.90 11.64 16.98
N ALA A 204 -17.18 11.28 16.86
CA ALA A 204 -17.78 10.84 15.60
C ALA A 204 -18.43 11.97 14.78
N THR A 205 -18.79 13.10 15.41
CA THR A 205 -19.67 14.11 14.79
C THR A 205 -19.09 15.52 14.74
N SER A 206 -18.06 15.82 15.53
CA SER A 206 -17.50 17.16 15.60
C SER A 206 -16.47 17.42 14.51
N GLU A 207 -16.60 18.58 13.86
CA GLU A 207 -15.57 19.11 12.96
C GLU A 207 -14.35 19.61 13.74
N GLY A 208 -13.15 19.36 13.19
CA GLY A 208 -11.90 19.80 13.78
C GLY A 208 -11.48 18.99 15.02
N ILE A 209 -12.13 17.85 15.27
CA ILE A 209 -11.67 16.88 16.25
C ILE A 209 -10.30 16.34 15.84
N ARG A 210 -9.46 16.07 16.83
CA ARG A 210 -8.11 15.54 16.61
C ARG A 210 -8.16 14.22 15.84
N ILE A 211 -7.44 14.14 14.73
CA ILE A 211 -7.17 12.90 14.00
C ILE A 211 -5.77 12.42 14.38
N MET A 212 -5.67 11.14 14.76
CA MET A 212 -4.41 10.45 15.01
C MET A 212 -4.15 9.48 13.83
N PRO A 213 -3.30 9.83 12.86
CA PRO A 213 -3.13 9.09 11.61
C PRO A 213 -2.91 7.58 11.78
N ASP A 214 -2.17 7.18 12.81
CA ASP A 214 -1.82 5.80 13.13
C ASP A 214 -2.81 5.10 14.09
N VAL A 215 -3.85 5.79 14.55
CA VAL A 215 -4.86 5.25 15.46
C VAL A 215 -6.24 5.35 14.81
N PRO A 216 -6.73 4.28 14.15
CA PRO A 216 -8.10 4.28 13.65
C PRO A 216 -9.11 4.36 14.81
N ASP A 217 -10.29 4.88 14.54
CA ASP A 217 -11.39 4.95 15.50
C ASP A 217 -11.93 3.59 16.00
N THR A 218 -11.50 2.51 15.36
CA THR A 218 -11.73 1.12 15.77
C THR A 218 -10.70 0.59 16.77
N HIS A 219 -9.62 1.33 17.05
CA HIS A 219 -8.62 0.94 18.02
C HIS A 219 -9.23 0.92 19.43
N TRP A 220 -8.93 -0.11 20.22
CA TRP A 220 -9.56 -0.36 21.52
C TRP A 220 -9.41 0.79 22.54
N ALA A 221 -8.33 1.55 22.42
CA ALA A 221 -8.02 2.73 23.24
C ALA A 221 -8.20 4.06 22.49
N TYR A 222 -8.89 4.10 21.35
CA TYR A 222 -9.04 5.34 20.56
C TYR A 222 -9.57 6.51 21.40
N LEU A 223 -10.67 6.29 22.14
CA LEU A 223 -11.26 7.32 22.99
C LEU A 223 -10.35 7.70 24.16
N ASP A 224 -9.61 6.74 24.72
CA ASP A 224 -8.65 7.03 25.79
C ASP A 224 -7.49 7.92 25.32
N MET A 225 -7.04 7.71 24.08
CA MET A 225 -5.98 8.52 23.47
C MET A 225 -6.49 9.89 23.09
N LEU A 226 -7.71 10.00 22.56
CA LEU A 226 -8.35 11.28 22.27
C LEU A 226 -8.52 12.10 23.55
N GLU A 227 -9.06 11.49 24.60
CA GLU A 227 -9.18 12.06 25.95
C GLU A 227 -7.85 12.59 26.49
N ALA A 228 -6.77 11.82 26.35
CA ALA A 228 -5.46 12.21 26.85
C ALA A 228 -4.80 13.36 26.08
N THR A 229 -5.23 13.59 24.83
CA THR A 229 -4.56 14.47 23.86
C THR A 229 -5.35 15.72 23.51
N THR A 230 -6.49 15.95 24.14
CA THR A 230 -7.39 17.07 23.86
C THR A 230 -7.81 17.76 25.14
N ASP A 231 -7.47 19.06 25.27
CA ASP A 231 -8.09 19.93 26.26
C ASP A 231 -9.58 20.09 25.94
N HIS A 232 -10.46 19.89 26.94
CA HIS A 232 -11.89 20.00 26.72
C HIS A 232 -12.68 20.43 27.97
N GLU A 233 -13.87 20.95 27.72
CA GLU A 233 -14.91 21.20 28.71
C GLU A 233 -15.90 20.04 28.71
N TYR A 234 -16.49 19.75 29.86
CA TYR A 234 -17.39 18.62 30.02
C TYR A 234 -18.51 18.89 31.02
N GLU A 235 -19.59 18.13 30.88
CA GLU A 235 -20.63 17.98 31.87
C GLU A 235 -20.82 16.51 32.22
N ILE A 236 -21.15 16.20 33.48
CA ILE A 236 -21.50 14.85 33.91
C ILE A 236 -23.00 14.79 34.18
N THR A 237 -23.70 13.92 33.45
CA THR A 237 -25.12 13.60 33.67
C THR A 237 -25.26 12.10 33.92
N ASP A 238 -25.87 11.71 35.04
CA ASP A 238 -26.06 10.31 35.45
C ASP A 238 -24.75 9.47 35.46
N GLY A 239 -23.63 10.12 35.79
CA GLY A 239 -22.30 9.48 35.82
C GLY A 239 -21.66 9.27 34.45
N ILE A 240 -22.26 9.83 33.39
CA ILE A 240 -21.72 9.82 32.04
C ILE A 240 -21.19 11.22 31.73
N GLU A 241 -19.94 11.26 31.28
CA GLU A 241 -19.28 12.46 30.79
C GLU A 241 -19.72 12.77 29.35
N SER A 242 -19.90 14.05 29.04
CA SER A 242 -20.16 14.54 27.68
C SER A 242 -19.39 15.83 27.46
N TRP A 243 -18.70 15.94 26.31
CA TRP A 243 -17.87 17.10 26.03
C TRP A 243 -18.75 18.26 25.55
N THR A 244 -18.57 19.44 26.14
CA THR A 244 -19.31 20.66 25.79
C THR A 244 -18.50 21.62 24.91
N GLY A 245 -17.19 21.44 24.87
CA GLY A 245 -16.25 22.16 24.02
C GLY A 245 -14.87 21.50 24.05
N PHE A 246 -14.04 21.72 23.04
CA PHE A 246 -12.68 21.19 23.00
C PHE A 246 -11.75 22.09 22.19
N ASP A 247 -10.47 22.07 22.55
CA ASP A 247 -9.44 22.76 21.80
C ASP A 247 -9.08 21.99 20.54
N ARG A 248 -9.09 22.70 19.43
CA ARG A 248 -8.75 22.18 18.11
C ARG A 248 -7.25 22.03 17.99
N GLU A 249 -6.77 20.83 17.68
CA GLU A 249 -5.35 20.63 17.40
C GLU A 249 -4.96 21.34 16.09
N VAL A 250 -3.80 21.99 16.12
CA VAL A 250 -3.04 22.41 14.94
C VAL A 250 -1.83 21.47 14.81
N SER A 251 -1.79 20.68 13.75
CA SER A 251 -0.65 19.82 13.45
C SER A 251 0.60 20.64 13.12
N GLY A 252 1.78 20.09 13.40
CA GLY A 252 3.06 20.68 12.98
C GLY A 252 3.40 20.47 11.50
N LEU A 253 2.47 19.89 10.73
CA LEU A 253 2.66 19.53 9.33
C LEU A 253 2.37 20.71 8.41
N ALA A 254 2.96 20.69 7.22
CA ALA A 254 2.66 21.68 6.19
C ALA A 254 1.24 21.46 5.63
N GLU A 255 0.61 22.55 5.19
CA GLU A 255 -0.64 22.50 4.42
C GLU A 255 -0.47 21.61 3.17
N GLY A 256 -1.53 20.88 2.81
CA GLY A 256 -1.60 20.02 1.64
C GLY A 256 -1.45 18.53 1.94
N TRP A 257 -1.09 17.77 0.90
CA TRP A 257 -1.01 16.31 0.92
C TRP A 257 0.18 15.77 1.74
N GLN A 258 -0.14 15.05 2.82
CA GLN A 258 0.81 14.39 3.72
C GLN A 258 0.73 12.87 3.56
N ASN A 259 1.88 12.22 3.42
CA ASN A 259 1.93 10.76 3.47
C ASN A 259 2.57 10.32 4.79
N ILE A 260 1.82 9.58 5.59
CA ILE A 260 2.20 9.14 6.93
C ILE A 260 2.09 7.61 6.95
N SER A 261 3.24 6.94 7.02
CA SER A 261 3.32 5.47 7.01
C SER A 261 2.64 4.81 5.80
N GLY A 262 2.72 5.44 4.62
CA GLY A 262 2.11 4.95 3.38
C GLY A 262 0.63 5.32 3.21
N MET A 263 -0.02 5.84 4.24
CA MET A 263 -1.38 6.38 4.17
C MET A 263 -1.35 7.85 3.77
N LEU A 264 -2.31 8.29 2.96
CA LEU A 264 -2.41 9.68 2.51
C LEU A 264 -3.46 10.43 3.32
N PHE A 265 -3.10 11.63 3.75
CA PHE A 265 -3.91 12.58 4.50
C PHE A 265 -3.78 13.97 3.86
N HIS A 266 -4.73 14.85 4.13
CA HIS A 266 -4.65 16.26 3.76
C HIS A 266 -4.68 17.14 5.00
N VAL A 267 -3.82 18.15 5.05
CA VAL A 267 -3.79 19.17 6.11
C VAL A 267 -4.28 20.49 5.53
N ASN A 268 -5.33 21.08 6.12
CA ASN A 268 -5.89 22.35 5.66
C ASN A 268 -5.08 23.57 6.14
N ALA A 269 -5.52 24.77 5.73
CA ALA A 269 -4.87 26.04 6.06
C ALA A 269 -4.86 26.38 7.56
N ASP A 270 -5.75 25.76 8.35
CA ASP A 270 -5.78 25.89 9.81
C ASP A 270 -4.83 24.86 10.49
N GLY A 271 -4.11 24.07 9.71
CA GLY A 271 -3.17 23.04 10.17
C GLY A 271 -3.86 21.78 10.68
N GLN A 272 -5.15 21.57 10.38
CA GLN A 272 -5.90 20.39 10.82
C GLN A 272 -5.99 19.34 9.72
N PHE A 273 -6.11 18.07 10.10
CA PHE A 273 -6.41 17.00 9.14
C PHE A 273 -7.86 17.10 8.66
N ASP A 274 -8.04 17.12 7.34
CA ASP A 274 -9.36 17.00 6.74
C ASP A 274 -9.86 15.55 6.80
N HIS A 275 -11.17 15.38 6.99
CA HIS A 275 -11.83 14.07 7.06
C HIS A 275 -13.27 14.18 6.54
N ASN A 276 -13.85 13.06 6.07
CA ASN A 276 -15.19 13.01 5.48
C ASN A 276 -15.40 14.04 4.34
N VAL A 277 -14.39 14.25 3.50
CA VAL A 277 -14.41 15.27 2.44
C VAL A 277 -13.70 14.77 1.19
N VAL A 278 -14.03 15.37 0.04
CA VAL A 278 -13.34 15.12 -1.23
C VAL A 278 -12.48 16.32 -1.58
N ILE A 279 -11.18 16.10 -1.78
CA ILE A 279 -10.19 17.11 -2.15
C ILE A 279 -9.45 16.61 -3.39
N ASP A 280 -9.34 17.41 -4.44
CA ASP A 280 -8.70 17.02 -5.71
C ASP A 280 -9.21 15.67 -6.29
N ASN A 281 -10.52 15.40 -6.18
CA ASN A 281 -11.16 14.13 -6.56
C ASN A 281 -10.65 12.89 -5.78
N LEU A 282 -10.01 13.11 -4.64
CA LEU A 282 -9.59 12.08 -3.68
C LEU A 282 -10.50 12.16 -2.45
N GLU A 283 -11.15 11.05 -2.11
CA GLU A 283 -12.07 10.96 -0.97
C GLU A 283 -11.29 10.61 0.29
N LEU A 284 -11.51 11.37 1.36
CA LEU A 284 -11.00 11.12 2.70
C LEU A 284 -12.09 10.54 3.59
N ASP A 285 -11.79 9.42 4.25
CA ASP A 285 -12.68 8.75 5.18
C ASP A 285 -12.84 9.52 6.50
N ARG A 286 -13.60 8.94 7.44
CA ARG A 286 -13.82 9.52 8.77
C ARG A 286 -12.56 9.63 9.64
N ASN A 287 -11.51 8.87 9.33
CA ASN A 287 -10.20 8.94 9.99
C ASN A 287 -9.25 9.89 9.25
N GLY A 288 -9.73 10.65 8.26
CA GLY A 288 -8.94 11.56 7.41
C GLY A 288 -8.05 10.87 6.39
N ARG A 289 -8.21 9.56 6.20
CA ARG A 289 -7.38 8.77 5.29
C ARG A 289 -7.99 8.76 3.90
N TYR A 290 -7.15 8.93 2.88
CA TYR A 290 -7.56 8.63 1.52
C TYR A 290 -8.07 7.20 1.42
N THR A 291 -9.22 7.05 0.76
CA THR A 291 -9.81 5.75 0.45
C THR A 291 -10.09 5.61 -1.05
N THR A 292 -9.87 4.40 -1.55
CA THR A 292 -10.30 3.99 -2.89
C THR A 292 -11.78 3.60 -2.95
N GLY A 293 -12.46 3.54 -1.79
CA GLY A 293 -13.77 2.90 -1.63
C GLY A 293 -13.70 1.39 -1.44
N SER A 294 -12.49 0.80 -1.42
CA SER A 294 -12.25 -0.63 -1.20
C SER A 294 -11.24 -0.85 -0.07
N GLU A 295 -11.72 -1.32 1.08
CA GLU A 295 -10.88 -1.62 2.25
C GLU A 295 -9.73 -2.60 1.93
N GLU A 296 -9.97 -3.53 1.00
CA GLU A 296 -8.94 -4.49 0.59
C GLU A 296 -7.82 -3.80 -0.21
N LEU A 297 -8.18 -2.93 -1.15
CA LEU A 297 -7.19 -2.21 -1.94
C LEU A 297 -6.41 -1.22 -1.06
N ASP A 298 -7.10 -0.47 -0.19
CA ASP A 298 -6.48 0.49 0.73
C ASP A 298 -5.43 -0.22 1.63
N ARG A 299 -5.76 -1.41 2.14
CA ARG A 299 -4.85 -2.24 2.96
C ARG A 299 -3.61 -2.72 2.20
N LEU A 300 -3.73 -2.95 0.90
CA LEU A 300 -2.61 -3.38 0.05
C LEU A 300 -1.74 -2.20 -0.42
N LEU A 301 -2.36 -1.03 -0.67
CA LEU A 301 -1.65 0.17 -1.12
C LEU A 301 -0.78 0.78 -0.02
N ALA A 302 -1.26 0.86 1.22
CA ALA A 302 -0.53 1.49 2.32
C ALA A 302 0.90 0.93 2.50
N PRO A 303 1.13 -0.40 2.65
CA PRO A 303 2.49 -0.92 2.74
C PRO A 303 3.26 -0.81 1.42
N ALA A 304 2.60 -0.92 0.26
CA ALA A 304 3.26 -0.77 -1.04
C ALA A 304 3.89 0.63 -1.21
N VAL A 305 3.17 1.67 -0.80
CA VAL A 305 3.65 3.05 -0.83
C VAL A 305 4.61 3.32 0.33
N GLY A 306 4.26 2.90 1.55
CA GLY A 306 5.08 3.12 2.75
C GLY A 306 6.49 2.54 2.66
N ASN A 307 6.67 1.42 1.95
CA ASN A 307 8.00 0.81 1.74
C ASN A 307 8.88 1.58 0.73
N VAL A 308 8.30 2.49 -0.04
CA VAL A 308 8.96 3.16 -1.17
C VAL A 308 9.21 4.64 -0.87
N LEU A 309 8.32 5.26 -0.09
CA LEU A 309 8.47 6.66 0.28
C LEU A 309 9.50 6.84 1.39
N LYS A 310 10.35 7.84 1.22
CA LYS A 310 11.31 8.30 2.24
C LYS A 310 10.82 9.63 2.80
N ASP A 311 11.28 9.94 4.02
CA ASP A 311 11.00 11.23 4.63
C ASP A 311 11.52 12.40 3.77
N GLY A 312 10.73 13.47 3.71
CA GLY A 312 11.12 14.71 3.03
C GLY A 312 10.97 14.73 1.52
N LEU A 313 10.48 13.67 0.87
CA LEU A 313 10.18 13.70 -0.57
C LEU A 313 9.07 14.70 -0.89
N THR A 314 9.26 15.49 -1.95
CA THR A 314 8.22 16.31 -2.58
C THR A 314 7.13 15.44 -3.21
N GLN A 315 5.96 16.02 -3.50
CA GLN A 315 4.85 15.28 -4.12
C GLN A 315 5.25 14.63 -5.46
N MET A 316 5.99 15.35 -6.31
CA MET A 316 6.48 14.83 -7.58
C MET A 316 7.50 13.70 -7.41
N GLU A 317 8.39 13.81 -6.41
CA GLU A 317 9.32 12.72 -6.10
C GLU A 317 8.61 11.48 -5.58
N ARG A 318 7.51 11.65 -4.81
CA ARG A 318 6.66 10.53 -4.38
C ARG A 318 6.00 9.85 -5.59
N LEU A 319 5.46 10.62 -6.54
CA LEU A 319 4.91 10.10 -7.80
C LEU A 319 5.95 9.30 -8.60
N ARG A 320 7.16 9.84 -8.73
CA ARG A 320 8.27 9.14 -9.39
C ARG A 320 8.65 7.86 -8.64
N ALA A 321 8.67 7.89 -7.31
CA ALA A 321 9.04 6.73 -6.51
C ALA A 321 8.03 5.59 -6.69
N VAL A 322 6.72 5.87 -6.63
CA VAL A 322 5.70 4.84 -6.84
C VAL A 322 5.63 4.35 -8.29
N TYR A 323 5.98 5.19 -9.27
CA TYR A 323 6.15 4.77 -10.67
C TYR A 323 7.30 3.76 -10.82
N LEU A 324 8.46 4.05 -10.23
CA LEU A 324 9.61 3.15 -10.24
C LEU A 324 9.33 1.85 -9.48
N TYR A 325 8.58 1.92 -8.38
CA TYR A 325 8.10 0.74 -7.67
C TYR A 325 7.23 -0.15 -8.57
N ALA A 326 6.25 0.43 -9.28
CA ALA A 326 5.43 -0.33 -10.22
C ALA A 326 6.31 -1.01 -11.28
N LYS A 327 7.22 -0.27 -11.94
CA LYS A 327 8.15 -0.82 -12.94
C LYS A 327 8.99 -1.99 -12.45
N GLY A 328 9.54 -1.87 -11.24
CA GLY A 328 10.53 -2.80 -10.71
C GLY A 328 9.97 -4.00 -9.96
N SER A 329 8.70 -3.96 -9.54
CA SER A 329 8.14 -4.95 -8.60
C SER A 329 7.21 -5.97 -9.25
N PHE A 330 6.68 -5.66 -10.44
CA PHE A 330 5.66 -6.47 -11.08
C PHE A 330 6.14 -7.03 -12.41
N GLY A 331 5.73 -8.27 -12.68
CA GLY A 331 5.93 -8.92 -13.97
C GLY A 331 4.74 -8.74 -14.90
N TYR A 332 4.96 -8.93 -16.18
CA TYR A 332 3.86 -9.01 -17.12
C TYR A 332 3.16 -10.36 -17.04
N LEU A 333 1.84 -10.33 -16.93
CA LEU A 333 0.96 -11.46 -17.21
C LEU A 333 0.41 -11.24 -18.63
N GLY A 334 0.49 -12.26 -19.49
CA GLY A 334 -0.22 -12.24 -20.78
C GLY A 334 -1.72 -11.94 -20.58
N ILE A 335 -2.42 -11.51 -21.63
CA ILE A 335 -3.77 -10.92 -21.53
C ILE A 335 -4.75 -11.76 -20.69
N GLY A 336 -5.63 -11.04 -19.99
CA GLY A 336 -6.92 -11.52 -19.48
C GLY A 336 -7.97 -10.48 -19.88
N GLU A 337 -9.14 -10.92 -20.32
CA GLU A 337 -10.20 -10.00 -20.72
C GLU A 337 -10.72 -9.25 -19.49
N VAL A 338 -10.70 -7.93 -19.57
CA VAL A 338 -11.30 -7.07 -18.55
C VAL A 338 -12.50 -6.40 -19.18
N ASP A 339 -13.68 -6.68 -18.65
CA ASP A 339 -14.91 -6.02 -19.03
C ASP A 339 -14.93 -4.62 -18.42
N THR A 340 -14.30 -3.66 -19.11
CA THR A 340 -14.15 -2.27 -18.64
C THR A 340 -15.47 -1.49 -18.63
N SER A 341 -16.58 -2.12 -19.03
CA SER A 341 -17.93 -1.54 -18.89
C SER A 341 -18.50 -1.72 -17.47
N LYS A 342 -17.93 -2.62 -16.67
CA LYS A 342 -18.37 -2.88 -15.30
C LYS A 342 -17.71 -1.94 -14.31
N ALA A 343 -18.51 -1.33 -13.44
CA ALA A 343 -17.96 -0.52 -12.35
C ALA A 343 -17.02 -1.35 -11.44
N GLY A 344 -15.92 -0.73 -11.02
CA GLY A 344 -14.97 -1.33 -10.08
C GLY A 344 -13.94 -2.28 -10.71
N TRP A 345 -13.90 -2.40 -12.04
CA TRP A 345 -12.90 -3.21 -12.72
C TRP A 345 -11.47 -2.75 -12.39
N GLU A 346 -11.22 -1.44 -12.25
CA GLU A 346 -9.91 -0.90 -11.92
C GLU A 346 -9.43 -1.37 -10.54
N ILE A 347 -10.34 -1.36 -9.56
CA ILE A 347 -10.07 -1.83 -8.19
C ILE A 347 -9.69 -3.31 -8.23
N GLU A 348 -10.48 -4.13 -8.93
CA GLU A 348 -10.22 -5.56 -9.07
C GLU A 348 -8.85 -5.82 -9.71
N GLN A 349 -8.54 -5.10 -10.79
CA GLN A 349 -7.28 -5.26 -11.51
C GLN A 349 -6.06 -4.83 -10.66
N ALA A 350 -6.17 -3.74 -9.90
CA ALA A 350 -5.11 -3.30 -8.98
C ALA A 350 -4.89 -4.31 -7.84
N ILE A 351 -5.96 -4.82 -7.21
CA ILE A 351 -5.88 -5.85 -6.16
C ILE A 351 -5.21 -7.12 -6.70
N ASN A 352 -5.65 -7.60 -7.87
CA ASN A 352 -5.11 -8.81 -8.47
C ASN A 352 -3.62 -8.69 -8.75
N MET A 353 -3.18 -7.54 -9.26
CA MET A 353 -1.76 -7.29 -9.53
C MET A 353 -0.93 -7.21 -8.25
N LEU A 354 -1.42 -6.52 -7.20
CA LEU A 354 -0.76 -6.46 -5.89
C LEU A 354 -0.62 -7.85 -5.24
N LYS A 355 -1.61 -8.73 -5.40
CA LYS A 355 -1.59 -10.09 -4.83
C LYS A 355 -0.73 -11.07 -5.62
N THR A 356 -0.77 -11.01 -6.95
CA THR A 356 -0.12 -12.01 -7.81
C THR A 356 1.28 -11.61 -8.25
N GLY A 357 1.65 -10.33 -8.10
CA GLY A 357 2.89 -9.78 -8.60
C GLY A 357 2.95 -9.67 -10.12
N ARG A 358 1.84 -9.94 -10.83
CA ARG A 358 1.79 -9.92 -12.30
C ARG A 358 0.47 -9.31 -12.80
N GLY A 359 0.51 -8.65 -13.95
CA GLY A 359 -0.68 -8.01 -14.52
C GLY A 359 -0.59 -7.76 -16.02
N ASN A 360 -1.73 -7.56 -16.66
CA ASN A 360 -1.85 -7.10 -18.05
C ASN A 360 -1.95 -5.55 -18.09
N CYS A 361 -2.14 -4.94 -19.26
CA CYS A 361 -2.17 -3.47 -19.38
C CYS A 361 -3.21 -2.78 -18.48
N TYR A 362 -4.40 -3.36 -18.35
CA TYR A 362 -5.45 -2.88 -17.46
C TYR A 362 -5.01 -2.92 -15.99
N SER A 363 -4.35 -3.99 -15.57
CA SER A 363 -3.83 -4.12 -14.21
C SER A 363 -2.69 -3.16 -13.92
N TRP A 364 -1.74 -2.99 -14.85
CA TRP A 364 -0.64 -2.05 -14.71
C TRP A 364 -1.12 -0.60 -14.60
N ALA A 365 -2.01 -0.19 -15.52
CA ALA A 365 -2.58 1.14 -15.51
C ALA A 365 -3.42 1.38 -14.25
N SER A 366 -4.26 0.42 -13.86
CA SER A 366 -5.08 0.54 -12.65
C SER A 366 -4.25 0.60 -11.38
N LEU A 367 -3.25 -0.27 -11.23
CA LEU A 367 -2.35 -0.24 -10.09
C LEU A 367 -1.59 1.08 -10.01
N PHE A 368 -0.98 1.54 -11.11
CA PHE A 368 -0.24 2.80 -11.08
C PHE A 368 -1.16 4.00 -10.83
N THR A 369 -2.38 4.01 -11.37
CA THR A 369 -3.41 4.99 -11.03
C THR A 369 -3.63 5.07 -9.53
N TYR A 370 -3.88 3.94 -8.85
CA TYR A 370 -4.14 3.98 -7.40
C TYR A 370 -2.88 4.27 -6.57
N LEU A 371 -1.70 3.85 -7.02
CA LEU A 371 -0.43 4.27 -6.41
C LEU A 371 -0.22 5.79 -6.51
N ALA A 372 -0.55 6.39 -7.66
CA ALA A 372 -0.47 7.84 -7.88
C ALA A 372 -1.50 8.60 -7.04
N ARG A 373 -2.73 8.07 -6.91
CA ARG A 373 -3.75 8.62 -6.00
C ARG A 373 -3.31 8.55 -4.54
N GLN A 374 -2.68 7.46 -4.11
CA GLN A 374 -2.11 7.29 -2.76
C GLN A 374 -0.95 8.27 -2.45
N VAL A 375 -0.47 9.02 -3.44
CA VAL A 375 0.52 10.12 -3.25
C VAL A 375 -0.02 11.50 -3.64
N GLY A 376 -1.34 11.63 -3.76
CA GLY A 376 -2.05 12.92 -3.83
C GLY A 376 -2.32 13.44 -5.24
N TYR A 377 -2.39 12.57 -6.26
CA TYR A 377 -2.73 12.98 -7.62
C TYR A 377 -4.11 12.47 -8.06
N ASP A 378 -4.89 13.31 -8.75
CA ASP A 378 -6.10 12.90 -9.49
C ASP A 378 -5.69 12.10 -10.74
N ALA A 379 -5.27 10.87 -10.52
CA ALA A 379 -4.90 9.93 -11.57
C ALA A 379 -6.10 9.13 -12.04
N LYS A 380 -6.15 8.85 -13.34
CA LYS A 380 -7.22 8.08 -13.98
C LYS A 380 -6.63 7.01 -14.87
N THR A 381 -7.23 5.83 -14.82
CA THR A 381 -6.96 4.78 -15.78
C THR A 381 -7.72 5.11 -17.06
N VAL A 382 -7.02 5.09 -18.19
CA VAL A 382 -7.59 5.37 -19.51
C VAL A 382 -7.41 4.14 -20.37
N VAL A 383 -8.47 3.78 -21.08
CA VAL A 383 -8.49 2.66 -22.03
C VAL A 383 -8.62 3.24 -23.44
N GLY A 384 -7.91 2.64 -24.38
CA GLY A 384 -7.95 3.07 -25.77
C GLY A 384 -7.05 2.21 -26.65
N THR A 385 -6.42 2.85 -27.62
CA THR A 385 -5.50 2.23 -28.57
C THR A 385 -4.10 2.82 -28.38
N GLY A 386 -3.13 1.97 -28.07
CA GLY A 386 -1.72 2.33 -28.13
C GLY A 386 -1.23 2.29 -29.58
N VAL A 387 -0.21 3.08 -29.90
CA VAL A 387 0.46 3.07 -31.20
C VAL A 387 1.96 2.98 -30.99
N SER A 388 2.60 1.95 -31.53
CA SER A 388 4.05 1.77 -31.43
C SER A 388 4.79 2.80 -32.28
N PRO A 389 6.10 3.03 -32.03
CA PRO A 389 6.93 3.90 -32.87
C PRO A 389 6.99 3.45 -34.34
N LYS A 390 6.67 2.17 -34.63
CA LYS A 390 6.58 1.60 -35.98
C LYS A 390 5.18 1.70 -36.59
N GLY A 391 4.22 2.29 -35.88
CA GLY A 391 2.84 2.50 -36.35
C GLY A 391 1.89 1.34 -36.10
N SER A 392 2.29 0.32 -35.34
CA SER A 392 1.39 -0.76 -34.95
C SER A 392 0.39 -0.30 -33.90
N GLU A 393 -0.86 -0.72 -34.00
CA GLU A 393 -1.91 -0.31 -33.07
C GLU A 393 -2.47 -1.52 -32.33
N SER A 394 -2.79 -1.39 -31.04
CA SER A 394 -3.57 -2.40 -30.33
C SER A 394 -4.30 -1.82 -29.14
N VAL A 395 -5.33 -2.52 -28.66
CA VAL A 395 -6.00 -2.16 -27.40
C VAL A 395 -4.97 -2.06 -26.28
N HIS A 396 -5.06 -0.98 -25.51
CA HIS A 396 -4.12 -0.66 -24.46
C HIS A 396 -4.77 0.17 -23.35
N ALA A 397 -4.13 0.18 -22.18
CA ALA A 397 -4.53 1.03 -21.07
C ALA A 397 -3.30 1.73 -20.46
N TRP A 398 -3.47 2.99 -20.06
CA TRP A 398 -2.44 3.82 -19.44
C TRP A 398 -3.02 4.66 -18.32
N THR A 399 -2.16 5.32 -17.55
CA THR A 399 -2.60 6.28 -16.53
C THR A 399 -2.45 7.70 -17.05
N GLU A 400 -3.46 8.53 -16.82
CA GLU A 400 -3.39 9.97 -17.04
C GLU A 400 -3.49 10.74 -15.73
N ILE A 401 -2.68 11.78 -15.60
CA ILE A 401 -2.74 12.75 -14.51
C ILE A 401 -2.75 14.15 -15.12
N THR A 402 -3.71 14.98 -14.71
CA THR A 402 -3.72 16.40 -15.12
C THR A 402 -3.00 17.23 -14.07
N ILE A 403 -1.91 17.88 -14.47
CA ILE A 403 -1.09 18.73 -13.59
C ILE A 403 -1.02 20.11 -14.24
N ASP A 404 -1.47 21.13 -13.51
CA ASP A 404 -1.54 22.52 -13.99
C ASP A 404 -2.25 22.67 -15.36
N GLY A 405 -3.34 21.92 -15.55
CA GLY A 405 -4.13 21.91 -16.78
C GLY A 405 -3.53 21.14 -17.95
N THR A 406 -2.34 20.53 -17.78
CA THR A 406 -1.71 19.69 -18.78
C THR A 406 -1.96 18.22 -18.46
N ALA A 407 -2.51 17.47 -19.41
CA ALA A 407 -2.69 16.03 -19.29
C ALA A 407 -1.37 15.31 -19.59
N TYR A 408 -0.87 14.56 -18.61
CA TYR A 408 0.33 13.74 -18.74
C TYR A 408 -0.05 12.26 -18.76
N THR A 409 0.60 11.53 -19.64
CA THR A 409 0.53 10.08 -19.79
C THR A 409 1.64 9.41 -19.00
N PHE A 410 1.31 8.27 -18.41
CA PHE A 410 2.21 7.42 -17.65
C PHE A 410 1.98 5.97 -18.04
N ASP A 411 3.06 5.28 -18.40
CA ASP A 411 2.97 3.89 -18.84
C ASP A 411 4.15 3.06 -18.31
N PRO A 412 4.10 2.65 -17.03
CA PRO A 412 5.17 1.85 -16.44
C PRO A 412 5.26 0.44 -17.02
N GLN A 413 4.17 -0.05 -17.64
CA GLN A 413 4.16 -1.37 -18.27
C GLN A 413 5.06 -1.39 -19.50
N ILE A 414 4.85 -0.47 -20.45
CA ILE A 414 5.63 -0.47 -21.70
C ILE A 414 7.11 -0.35 -21.39
N GLU A 415 7.50 0.57 -20.51
CA GLU A 415 8.90 0.70 -20.10
C GLU A 415 9.47 -0.59 -19.49
N SER A 416 8.72 -1.27 -18.62
CA SER A 416 9.20 -2.47 -17.93
C SER A 416 9.27 -3.68 -18.87
N VAL A 417 8.23 -3.90 -19.66
CA VAL A 417 8.10 -5.08 -20.52
C VAL A 417 9.03 -5.01 -21.72
N TYR A 418 9.16 -3.86 -22.37
CA TYR A 418 10.01 -3.73 -23.55
C TYR A 418 11.50 -3.81 -23.20
N ALA A 419 11.90 -3.22 -22.06
CA ALA A 419 13.26 -3.36 -21.57
C ALA A 419 13.58 -4.83 -21.25
N ALA A 420 12.64 -5.56 -20.62
CA ALA A 420 12.86 -6.94 -20.22
C ALA A 420 12.79 -7.95 -21.38
N ARG A 421 11.94 -7.72 -22.38
CA ARG A 421 11.69 -8.68 -23.47
C ARG A 421 12.44 -8.37 -24.76
N TYR A 422 12.67 -7.10 -25.07
CA TYR A 422 13.14 -6.67 -26.39
C TYR A 422 14.41 -5.80 -26.33
N ASP A 423 14.98 -5.56 -25.15
CA ASP A 423 16.15 -4.66 -24.95
C ASP A 423 15.89 -3.24 -25.48
N GLU A 424 14.63 -2.79 -25.39
CA GLU A 424 14.18 -1.46 -25.82
C GLU A 424 13.81 -0.58 -24.62
N TYR A 425 14.31 0.64 -24.60
CA TYR A 425 14.19 1.55 -23.45
C TYR A 425 13.40 2.79 -23.82
N TYR A 426 12.26 2.97 -23.17
CA TYR A 426 11.40 4.14 -23.29
C TYR A 426 11.42 4.95 -21.99
N ASP A 427 11.21 6.26 -22.10
CA ASP A 427 10.86 7.15 -20.97
C ASP A 427 9.44 7.65 -21.22
N LEU A 428 8.50 7.11 -20.47
CA LEU A 428 7.05 7.31 -20.48
C LEU A 428 6.56 7.78 -19.11
N PHE A 429 7.46 8.23 -18.24
CA PHE A 429 7.09 8.96 -17.03
C PHE A 429 6.71 10.40 -17.39
N MET A 430 5.47 10.78 -17.11
CA MET A 430 4.97 12.16 -17.21
C MET A 430 5.22 12.77 -18.60
N LYS A 431 4.78 12.10 -19.66
CA LYS A 431 4.84 12.66 -21.02
C LYS A 431 3.54 13.40 -21.34
N PRO A 432 3.58 14.66 -21.82
CA PRO A 432 2.37 15.33 -22.26
C PRO A 432 1.60 14.45 -23.25
N TYR A 433 0.29 14.38 -23.13
CA TYR A 433 -0.54 13.56 -24.00
C TYR A 433 -0.31 13.92 -25.47
N GLY A 434 0.06 12.93 -26.28
CA GLY A 434 0.39 13.10 -27.70
C GLY A 434 1.85 13.47 -28.00
N GLU A 435 2.69 13.65 -26.97
CA GLU A 435 4.13 13.97 -27.13
C GLU A 435 5.05 12.80 -26.73
N ALA A 436 4.49 11.69 -26.23
CA ALA A 436 5.25 10.48 -25.98
C ALA A 436 5.72 9.84 -27.30
N GLU A 437 6.84 9.10 -27.24
CA GLU A 437 7.33 8.31 -28.37
C GLU A 437 6.30 7.23 -28.79
N TRP A 438 5.57 6.73 -27.81
CA TRP A 438 4.39 5.89 -27.99
C TRP A 438 3.15 6.76 -28.18
N GLY A 439 2.36 6.44 -29.22
CA GLY A 439 1.08 7.10 -29.45
C GLY A 439 -0.02 6.52 -28.55
N TYR A 440 -0.92 7.38 -28.09
CA TYR A 440 -2.08 7.00 -27.29
C TYR A 440 -3.32 7.63 -27.91
N LYS A 441 -4.30 6.81 -28.27
CA LYS A 441 -5.60 7.24 -28.80
C LYS A 441 -6.69 6.81 -27.82
N LYS A 442 -7.36 7.77 -27.21
CA LYS A 442 -8.53 7.51 -26.36
C LYS A 442 -9.63 6.84 -27.17
N SER A 443 -10.35 5.90 -26.57
CA SER A 443 -11.56 5.37 -27.20
C SER A 443 -12.60 6.49 -27.31
N ASP A 444 -13.03 6.84 -28.51
CA ASP A 444 -14.27 7.61 -28.69
C ASP A 444 -15.45 6.75 -28.19
N GLU A 445 -16.49 7.37 -27.61
CA GLU A 445 -17.76 6.67 -27.38
C GLU A 445 -18.20 5.98 -28.69
N PRO A 446 -18.76 4.75 -28.63
CA PRO A 446 -18.82 3.88 -29.79
C PRO A 446 -19.73 4.48 -30.88
N GLN A 447 -19.13 5.06 -31.90
CA GLN A 447 -19.71 5.00 -33.24
C GLN A 447 -19.35 3.63 -33.80
N SER A 448 -20.30 2.71 -33.72
CA SER A 448 -20.29 1.51 -34.55
C SER A 448 -20.26 1.98 -36.02
N PRO A 449 -19.22 1.71 -36.81
CA PRO A 449 -19.36 1.80 -38.25
C PRO A 449 -20.35 0.69 -38.66
N GLU A 450 -21.28 1.01 -39.55
CA GLU A 450 -22.03 -0.02 -40.28
C GLU A 450 -21.01 -0.87 -41.05
N GLU A 451 -20.96 -2.17 -40.77
CA GLU A 451 -20.12 -3.14 -41.48
C GLU A 451 -20.48 -3.14 -42.98
N PRO A 452 -19.55 -2.83 -43.89
CA PRO A 452 -19.72 -3.11 -45.30
C PRO A 452 -19.62 -4.62 -45.57
N GLN A 453 -20.14 -5.05 -46.71
CA GLN A 453 -20.08 -6.44 -47.16
C GLN A 453 -18.62 -6.91 -47.29
N GLU A 454 -18.19 -7.80 -46.40
CA GLU A 454 -16.86 -8.43 -46.45
C GLU A 454 -16.64 -9.16 -47.79
N PRO A 455 -15.42 -9.11 -48.35
CA PRO A 455 -15.05 -10.00 -49.45
C PRO A 455 -15.16 -11.46 -49.01
N GLU A 456 -15.70 -12.32 -49.86
CA GLU A 456 -15.83 -13.75 -49.55
C GLU A 456 -14.45 -14.42 -49.49
N ALA A 457 -14.19 -15.23 -48.46
CA ALA A 457 -12.95 -15.96 -48.30
C ALA A 457 -12.74 -16.98 -49.44
N ASP A 458 -11.54 -17.03 -50.05
CA ASP A 458 -11.18 -18.08 -51.00
C ASP A 458 -11.20 -19.44 -50.27
N ALA A 459 -12.15 -20.31 -50.66
CA ALA A 459 -12.38 -21.58 -49.99
C ALA A 459 -11.14 -22.51 -49.97
N ALA A 460 -10.24 -22.37 -50.96
CA ALA A 460 -9.00 -23.13 -50.98
C ALA A 460 -7.98 -22.58 -49.97
N LEU A 461 -7.93 -21.26 -49.75
CA LEU A 461 -7.13 -20.67 -48.67
C LEU A 461 -7.68 -21.00 -47.28
N VAL A 462 -9.00 -21.06 -47.10
CA VAL A 462 -9.63 -21.49 -45.83
C VAL A 462 -9.24 -22.93 -45.51
N SER A 463 -9.41 -23.84 -46.49
CA SER A 463 -9.00 -25.24 -46.32
C SER A 463 -7.49 -25.39 -46.10
N LEU A 464 -6.68 -24.54 -46.73
CA LEU A 464 -5.23 -24.50 -46.53
C LEU A 464 -4.89 -24.05 -45.09
N MET A 465 -5.55 -23.02 -44.59
CA MET A 465 -5.37 -22.52 -43.21
C MET A 465 -5.65 -23.62 -42.17
N GLU A 466 -6.73 -24.39 -42.35
CA GLU A 466 -7.04 -25.54 -41.48
C GLU A 466 -5.94 -26.60 -41.50
N LYS A 467 -5.32 -26.86 -42.66
CA LYS A 467 -4.18 -27.80 -42.77
C LYS A 467 -2.92 -27.27 -42.11
N VAL A 468 -2.67 -25.96 -42.19
CA VAL A 468 -1.53 -25.32 -41.50
C VAL A 468 -1.65 -25.50 -40.00
N TYR A 469 -2.84 -25.27 -39.43
CA TYR A 469 -3.12 -25.55 -38.01
C TYR A 469 -3.04 -27.05 -37.67
N GLY A 470 -3.56 -27.91 -38.53
CA GLY A 470 -3.52 -29.37 -38.35
C GLY A 470 -4.03 -29.80 -36.97
N ASN A 471 -3.27 -30.68 -36.30
CA ASN A 471 -3.62 -31.22 -34.97
C ASN A 471 -3.23 -30.34 -33.78
N LYS A 472 -2.58 -29.20 -34.01
CA LYS A 472 -2.26 -28.22 -32.96
C LYS A 472 -2.86 -26.87 -33.36
N PRO A 473 -4.20 -26.75 -33.42
CA PRO A 473 -4.81 -25.45 -33.65
C PRO A 473 -4.35 -24.47 -32.56
N TYR A 474 -4.33 -23.19 -32.92
CA TYR A 474 -4.15 -22.14 -31.93
C TYR A 474 -5.17 -22.35 -30.79
N GLY A 475 -4.70 -22.29 -29.55
CA GLY A 475 -5.52 -22.67 -28.38
C GLY A 475 -6.69 -21.73 -28.11
N GLY A 476 -6.68 -20.52 -28.69
CA GLY A 476 -7.75 -19.53 -28.58
C GLY A 476 -8.65 -19.46 -29.82
N MET A 477 -9.64 -18.57 -29.78
CA MET A 477 -10.47 -18.30 -30.95
C MET A 477 -9.65 -17.56 -32.01
N VAL A 478 -9.75 -17.97 -33.26
CA VAL A 478 -9.16 -17.26 -34.40
C VAL A 478 -10.26 -16.68 -35.27
N MET A 479 -10.06 -15.44 -35.72
CA MET A 479 -10.86 -14.82 -36.78
C MET A 479 -10.08 -14.95 -38.08
N GLN A 480 -10.77 -15.44 -39.11
CA GLN A 480 -10.24 -15.47 -40.46
C GLN A 480 -10.76 -14.27 -41.24
N THR A 481 -9.85 -13.47 -41.79
CA THR A 481 -10.15 -12.23 -42.49
C THR A 481 -9.60 -12.32 -43.92
N PRO A 482 -10.46 -12.30 -44.95
CA PRO A 482 -10.02 -12.24 -46.33
C PRO A 482 -9.29 -10.93 -46.60
N LEU A 483 -8.14 -11.01 -47.26
CA LEU A 483 -7.29 -9.85 -47.54
C LEU A 483 -7.59 -9.27 -48.92
N TYR A 484 -7.43 -7.96 -49.05
CA TYR A 484 -7.52 -7.22 -50.30
C TYR A 484 -6.39 -6.17 -50.39
N SER A 485 -6.13 -5.70 -51.61
CA SER A 485 -5.10 -4.68 -51.87
C SER A 485 -5.64 -3.27 -51.58
N GLY A 486 -4.84 -2.43 -50.91
CA GLY A 486 -5.19 -1.06 -50.51
C GLY A 486 -6.08 -0.97 -49.25
N MET A 487 -6.52 0.25 -48.91
CA MET A 487 -7.53 0.50 -47.87
C MET A 487 -8.91 0.09 -48.35
N GLY A 488 -9.74 -0.47 -47.46
CA GLY A 488 -11.14 -0.78 -47.77
C GLY A 488 -11.89 0.50 -48.14
N ALA A 489 -13.01 0.38 -48.87
CA ALA A 489 -13.78 1.54 -49.33
C ALA A 489 -14.29 2.46 -48.18
N ASP A 490 -14.23 1.99 -46.94
CA ASP A 490 -14.60 2.66 -45.69
C ASP A 490 -13.44 3.37 -44.98
N GLY A 491 -12.20 3.17 -45.44
CA GLY A 491 -10.99 3.67 -44.80
C GLY A 491 -10.67 3.08 -43.41
N MET A 492 -11.40 2.03 -43.00
CA MET A 492 -11.33 1.42 -41.66
C MET A 492 -11.11 -0.10 -41.71
N SER A 493 -11.48 -0.76 -42.80
CA SER A 493 -11.24 -2.19 -42.98
C SER A 493 -9.73 -2.46 -43.06
N ARG A 494 -9.27 -3.42 -42.25
CA ARG A 494 -7.85 -3.79 -42.09
C ARG A 494 -7.37 -4.58 -43.33
N GLY A 495 -6.65 -3.92 -44.22
CA GLY A 495 -6.09 -4.51 -45.43
C GLY A 495 -4.71 -5.16 -45.23
N LEU A 496 -3.99 -5.40 -46.34
CA LEU A 496 -2.68 -6.05 -46.37
C LEU A 496 -1.63 -5.41 -45.45
N GLN A 497 -1.63 -4.07 -45.37
CA GLN A 497 -0.69 -3.28 -44.56
C GLN A 497 -0.72 -3.66 -43.07
N TRP A 498 -1.89 -3.96 -42.52
CA TRP A 498 -2.05 -4.32 -41.10
C TRP A 498 -1.35 -5.63 -40.77
N TYR A 499 -1.55 -6.64 -41.60
CA TYR A 499 -1.07 -7.99 -41.35
C TYR A 499 0.43 -8.13 -41.65
N LEU A 500 0.91 -7.39 -42.65
CA LEU A 500 2.22 -7.62 -43.27
C LEU A 500 3.15 -6.41 -43.26
N GLY A 501 2.70 -5.25 -42.79
CA GLY A 501 3.47 -4.00 -42.77
C GLY A 501 3.77 -3.42 -44.16
N THR A 502 3.15 -3.93 -45.22
CA THR A 502 3.34 -3.48 -46.61
C THR A 502 2.07 -3.65 -47.44
N GLU A 503 1.84 -2.76 -48.40
CA GLU A 503 0.84 -2.92 -49.48
C GLU A 503 1.48 -3.36 -50.81
N ASP A 504 2.81 -3.35 -50.90
CA ASP A 504 3.59 -3.55 -52.14
C ASP A 504 3.63 -5.00 -52.65
N ILE A 505 2.72 -5.89 -52.20
CA ILE A 505 2.68 -7.29 -52.61
C ILE A 505 1.43 -7.52 -53.46
N ALA A 506 1.62 -7.91 -54.73
CA ALA A 506 0.52 -8.26 -55.62
C ALA A 506 0.07 -9.71 -55.39
N PHE A 507 -1.23 -9.92 -55.15
CA PHE A 507 -1.81 -11.24 -54.88
C PHE A 507 -3.20 -11.39 -55.50
N GLU A 508 -3.60 -12.63 -55.79
CA GLU A 508 -4.92 -12.99 -56.33
C GLU A 508 -5.94 -13.25 -55.21
N ALA A 509 -5.49 -13.89 -54.12
CA ALA A 509 -6.31 -14.16 -52.95
C ALA A 509 -5.42 -14.14 -51.70
N GLY A 510 -5.96 -13.65 -50.59
CA GLY A 510 -5.26 -13.64 -49.31
C GLY A 510 -6.21 -13.93 -48.16
N LEU A 511 -5.70 -14.58 -47.13
CA LEU A 511 -6.44 -14.92 -45.93
C LEU A 511 -5.52 -14.78 -44.73
N ALA A 512 -5.88 -13.91 -43.80
CA ALA A 512 -5.27 -13.89 -42.49
C ALA A 512 -6.11 -14.69 -41.50
N SER A 513 -5.46 -15.43 -40.62
CA SER A 513 -6.04 -16.02 -39.43
C SER A 513 -5.32 -15.41 -38.25
N GLU A 514 -6.01 -14.57 -37.53
CA GLU A 514 -5.49 -13.91 -36.34
C GLU A 514 -6.25 -14.38 -35.11
N SER A 515 -5.62 -14.33 -33.96
CA SER A 515 -6.36 -14.53 -32.73
C SER A 515 -7.46 -13.47 -32.58
N ALA A 516 -8.67 -13.92 -32.29
CA ALA A 516 -9.78 -13.08 -31.90
C ALA A 516 -9.55 -12.58 -30.47
N ILE A 517 -8.79 -11.48 -30.31
CA ILE A 517 -8.45 -10.84 -29.02
C ILE A 517 -8.06 -11.86 -27.93
N THR A 518 -6.80 -12.28 -27.92
CA THR A 518 -6.30 -13.28 -26.96
C THR A 518 -4.90 -12.95 -26.43
N SER A 519 -4.44 -13.73 -25.44
CA SER A 519 -3.25 -13.51 -24.61
C SER A 519 -1.91 -13.96 -25.16
N GLN A 520 -1.90 -14.38 -26.42
CA GLN A 520 -0.69 -14.69 -27.17
C GLN A 520 -0.77 -14.00 -28.52
N ALA A 521 0.32 -13.37 -28.94
CA ALA A 521 0.46 -12.88 -30.28
C ALA A 521 0.42 -14.09 -31.24
N HIS A 522 -0.63 -14.15 -32.07
CA HIS A 522 -0.83 -15.22 -33.03
C HIS A 522 -1.43 -14.70 -34.34
N SER A 523 -0.72 -14.93 -35.44
CA SER A 523 -1.19 -14.63 -36.78
C SER A 523 -0.56 -15.57 -37.79
N VAL A 524 -1.41 -16.19 -38.61
CA VAL A 524 -1.01 -16.94 -39.80
C VAL A 524 -1.64 -16.25 -41.00
N VAL A 525 -0.83 -15.80 -41.95
CA VAL A 525 -1.29 -15.15 -43.17
C VAL A 525 -0.91 -16.00 -44.36
N LEU A 526 -1.88 -16.29 -45.21
CA LEU A 526 -1.70 -17.00 -46.48
C LEU A 526 -1.99 -16.04 -47.63
N LEU A 527 -1.07 -15.97 -48.59
CA LEU A 527 -1.24 -15.26 -49.84
C LEU A 527 -1.07 -16.21 -51.01
N ARG A 528 -1.94 -16.11 -52.01
CA ARG A 528 -1.73 -16.66 -53.35
C ARG A 528 -1.29 -15.52 -54.25
N LEU A 529 -0.01 -15.50 -54.62
CA LEU A 529 0.54 -14.48 -55.49
C LEU A 529 0.00 -14.60 -56.91
N ALA A 530 -0.09 -13.47 -57.61
CA ALA A 530 -0.57 -13.43 -58.97
C ALA A 530 0.36 -14.18 -59.94
N ASP A 531 -0.21 -14.73 -61.01
CA ASP A 531 0.55 -15.40 -62.06
C ASP A 531 1.71 -14.52 -62.59
N GLY A 532 2.94 -15.05 -62.51
CA GLY A 532 4.17 -14.35 -62.93
C GLY A 532 4.79 -13.42 -61.88
N ALA A 533 4.25 -13.37 -60.66
CA ALA A 533 4.86 -12.63 -59.55
C ALA A 533 6.20 -13.25 -59.11
N ASP A 534 7.13 -12.39 -58.68
CA ASP A 534 8.42 -12.80 -58.12
C ASP A 534 8.25 -13.17 -56.64
N VAL A 535 8.18 -14.48 -56.38
CA VAL A 535 7.96 -15.05 -55.05
C VAL A 535 9.10 -14.73 -54.08
N ASP A 536 10.35 -14.74 -54.56
CA ASP A 536 11.53 -14.50 -53.73
C ASP A 536 11.65 -13.02 -53.34
N ALA A 537 11.30 -12.11 -54.26
CA ALA A 537 11.20 -10.69 -53.97
C ALA A 537 10.09 -10.40 -52.95
N ALA A 538 8.92 -11.04 -53.10
CA ALA A 538 7.81 -10.91 -52.16
C ALA A 538 8.21 -11.38 -50.74
N LYS A 539 8.85 -12.54 -50.61
CA LYS A 539 9.35 -13.04 -49.31
C LYS A 539 10.38 -12.10 -48.69
N SER A 540 11.30 -11.57 -49.48
CA SER A 540 12.33 -10.64 -49.00
C SER A 540 11.70 -9.36 -48.44
N LYS A 541 10.72 -8.79 -49.15
CA LYS A 541 9.96 -7.62 -48.69
C LYS A 541 9.20 -7.91 -47.40
N LEU A 542 8.53 -9.06 -47.30
CA LEU A 542 7.79 -9.45 -46.10
C LEU A 542 8.71 -9.66 -44.89
N ALA A 543 9.90 -10.21 -45.09
CA ALA A 543 10.90 -10.34 -44.04
C ALA A 543 11.39 -8.99 -43.49
N GLU A 544 11.29 -7.92 -44.28
CA GLU A 544 11.61 -6.55 -43.86
C GLU A 544 10.41 -5.81 -43.25
N SER A 545 9.19 -6.12 -43.69
CA SER A 545 8.00 -5.34 -43.37
C SER A 545 7.14 -5.90 -42.23
N VAL A 546 7.15 -7.22 -42.01
CA VAL A 546 6.34 -7.84 -40.96
C VAL A 546 6.83 -7.37 -39.59
N ASP A 547 5.91 -6.83 -38.78
CA ASP A 547 6.23 -6.37 -37.42
C ASP A 547 5.88 -7.45 -36.37
N PRO A 548 6.87 -8.13 -35.76
CA PRO A 548 6.63 -9.05 -34.64
C PRO A 548 5.91 -8.39 -33.46
N ARG A 549 5.99 -7.06 -33.35
CA ARG A 549 5.48 -6.25 -32.25
C ARG A 549 4.14 -5.60 -32.58
N LYS A 550 3.46 -6.09 -33.62
CA LYS A 550 2.15 -5.56 -34.01
C LYS A 550 1.12 -5.59 -32.87
N TRP A 551 1.25 -6.53 -31.94
CA TRP A 551 0.52 -6.52 -30.66
C TRP A 551 1.40 -5.90 -29.57
N ILE A 552 1.10 -4.65 -29.23
CA ILE A 552 1.90 -3.79 -28.36
C ILE A 552 2.24 -4.45 -27.02
N CYS A 553 1.34 -5.28 -26.47
CA CYS A 553 1.54 -5.88 -25.15
C CYS A 553 2.12 -7.30 -25.16
N VAL A 554 2.03 -8.04 -26.27
CA VAL A 554 2.24 -9.50 -26.29
C VAL A 554 3.09 -10.01 -27.47
N GLY A 555 3.70 -9.12 -28.26
CA GLY A 555 4.44 -9.42 -29.51
C GLY A 555 5.29 -10.70 -29.55
N VAL A 556 5.56 -11.17 -30.76
CA VAL A 556 6.27 -12.44 -31.04
C VAL A 556 7.78 -12.18 -31.04
N ALA A 557 8.59 -13.14 -30.57
CA ALA A 557 10.04 -13.05 -30.71
C ALA A 557 10.45 -13.07 -32.20
N ASP A 558 11.43 -12.26 -32.60
CA ASP A 558 11.84 -12.13 -34.00
C ASP A 558 12.19 -13.50 -34.63
N GLU A 559 12.82 -14.42 -33.87
CA GLU A 559 13.13 -15.79 -34.33
C GLU A 559 11.90 -16.67 -34.60
N ASN A 560 10.74 -16.32 -34.03
CA ASN A 560 9.47 -17.04 -34.15
C ASN A 560 8.58 -16.46 -35.26
N VAL A 561 9.01 -15.40 -35.93
CA VAL A 561 8.41 -14.95 -37.19
C VAL A 561 8.94 -15.83 -38.33
N LYS A 562 8.06 -16.59 -38.99
CA LYS A 562 8.42 -17.47 -40.11
C LYS A 562 7.76 -17.01 -41.38
N ILE A 563 8.53 -16.96 -42.47
CA ILE A 563 8.03 -16.59 -43.79
C ILE A 563 8.54 -17.62 -44.79
N ASP A 564 7.64 -18.26 -45.53
CA ASP A 564 8.04 -19.20 -46.57
C ASP A 564 7.01 -19.34 -47.69
N SER A 565 7.34 -20.08 -48.74
CA SER A 565 6.51 -20.24 -49.94
C SER A 565 6.49 -21.66 -50.49
N VAL A 566 5.37 -22.05 -51.10
CA VAL A 566 5.20 -23.27 -51.90
C VAL A 566 4.53 -22.88 -53.22
N GLY A 567 5.25 -22.99 -54.33
CA GLY A 567 4.76 -22.49 -55.63
C GLY A 567 4.51 -20.98 -55.56
N ASN A 568 3.30 -20.54 -55.92
CA ASN A 568 2.86 -19.15 -55.79
C ASN A 568 2.19 -18.83 -54.43
N LEU A 569 2.14 -19.78 -53.49
CA LEU A 569 1.62 -19.53 -52.14
C LEU A 569 2.73 -19.03 -51.23
N VAL A 570 2.46 -17.99 -50.45
CA VAL A 570 3.32 -17.47 -49.39
C VAL A 570 2.59 -17.58 -48.05
N CYS A 571 3.30 -18.03 -47.02
CA CYS A 571 2.80 -18.10 -45.65
C CYS A 571 3.68 -17.26 -44.73
N VAL A 572 3.05 -16.41 -43.92
CA VAL A 572 3.68 -15.64 -42.84
C VAL A 572 3.08 -16.14 -41.54
N ILE A 573 3.92 -16.54 -40.60
CA ILE A 573 3.52 -17.06 -39.29
C ILE A 573 4.20 -16.22 -38.22
N MET A 574 3.40 -15.70 -37.29
CA MET A 574 3.83 -15.05 -36.08
C MET A 574 3.16 -15.79 -34.92
N ASP A 575 3.89 -16.69 -34.27
CA ASP A 575 3.42 -17.48 -33.13
C ASP A 575 4.61 -17.98 -32.29
N ASP A 576 4.65 -17.68 -30.99
CA ASP A 576 5.79 -18.06 -30.13
C ASP A 576 5.82 -19.55 -29.74
N GLU A 577 4.72 -20.29 -29.88
CA GLU A 577 4.58 -21.67 -29.40
C GLU A 577 4.70 -22.72 -30.51
N ASN A 578 4.11 -22.43 -31.67
CA ASN A 578 3.80 -23.38 -32.73
C ASN A 578 4.33 -22.93 -34.10
N ALA A 579 5.08 -21.83 -34.19
CA ALA A 579 5.58 -21.29 -35.45
C ALA A 579 6.25 -22.33 -36.36
N ASP A 580 7.21 -23.10 -35.83
CA ASP A 580 7.91 -24.14 -36.60
C ASP A 580 6.96 -25.25 -37.06
N TYR A 581 6.01 -25.64 -36.21
CA TYR A 581 5.03 -26.67 -36.53
C TYR A 581 4.07 -26.22 -37.66
N TYR A 582 3.57 -24.98 -37.61
CA TYR A 582 2.75 -24.41 -38.69
C TYR A 582 3.53 -24.30 -40.00
N LEU A 583 4.80 -23.90 -39.93
CA LEU A 583 5.66 -23.80 -41.10
C LEU A 583 5.92 -25.17 -41.75
N GLU A 584 6.15 -26.20 -40.94
CA GLU A 584 6.31 -27.58 -41.42
C GLU A 584 5.04 -28.11 -42.10
N ASN A 585 3.87 -27.87 -41.50
CA ASN A 585 2.60 -28.24 -42.11
C ASN A 585 2.40 -27.53 -43.45
N PHE A 586 2.65 -26.22 -43.52
CA PHE A 586 2.58 -25.45 -44.77
C PHE A 586 3.49 -26.05 -45.86
N ARG A 587 4.74 -26.39 -45.54
CA ARG A 587 5.69 -27.01 -46.47
C ARG A 587 5.24 -28.40 -46.95
N SER A 588 4.63 -29.18 -46.06
CA SER A 588 4.22 -30.57 -46.36
C SER A 588 3.16 -30.67 -47.47
N ILE A 589 2.45 -29.58 -47.75
CA ILE A 589 1.38 -29.51 -48.74
C ILE A 589 1.94 -29.63 -50.16
N ALA A 590 3.21 -29.27 -50.37
CA ALA A 590 3.94 -29.46 -51.62
C ALA A 590 4.16 -30.95 -51.98
N VAL A 591 3.95 -31.88 -51.04
CA VAL A 591 4.27 -33.31 -51.21
C VAL A 591 3.04 -34.14 -51.56
N ALA A 592 1.84 -33.54 -51.55
CA ALA A 592 0.56 -34.23 -51.70
C ALA A 592 -0.24 -33.89 -52.99
N GLU A 593 0.41 -33.34 -54.01
CA GLU A 593 -0.16 -33.20 -55.37
C GLU A 593 0.04 -34.47 -56.22
#